data_AF-A0A7X8DPF1-F1
#
_entry.id   AF-A0A7X8DPF1-F1
#
_cell.length_a   1.000
_cell.length_b   1.000
_cell.length_c   1.000
_cell.angle_alpha   90.00
_cell.angle_beta   90.00
_cell.angle_gamma   90.00
#
_symmetry.space_group_name_H-M   'P 1'
#
loop_
_entity.id
_entity.type
_entity.pdbx_description
1 polymer ?
#
loop_
_entity_poly.entity_id
_entity_poly.type
_entity_poly.pdbx_seq_one_letter_code
_entity_poly.pdbx_strand_id
1 'polypeptide(L)'
;MDILLYLTAFSTPLSLDIKEYIPAIEGIGLSLPSEPLMIALAFVFLARILYKNNYTLKISKHPITLAMVFYLIWMFITSVTSSIPLVSFKFLASKLWFIIPFYFFLSQLIEKKYQRSITFFFAYALGLSIVVVKTTFKHIQLGDVEKVSHWIMSPYYNDHTAYGAVLAFFVCVLGCMLFIPILSKNKNC
;
A
#
# COMPACT_ATOMS: atom_id res chain seq x y z
N MET A 1 -11.42 -8.78 -8.89
CA MET A 1 -10.39 -7.72 -8.89
C MET A 1 -10.46 -6.91 -7.61
N ASP A 2 -11.63 -6.38 -7.26
CA ASP A 2 -11.83 -5.59 -6.04
C ASP A 2 -11.46 -6.37 -4.76
N ILE A 3 -11.81 -7.67 -4.68
CA ILE A 3 -11.41 -8.55 -3.56
C ILE A 3 -9.88 -8.65 -3.43
N LEU A 4 -9.16 -8.78 -4.55
CA LEU A 4 -7.70 -8.86 -4.53
C LEU A 4 -7.09 -7.56 -4.00
N LEU A 5 -7.65 -6.41 -4.38
CA LEU A 5 -7.22 -5.11 -3.84
C LEU A 5 -7.57 -4.94 -2.34
N TYR A 6 -8.71 -5.44 -1.88
CA TYR A 6 -9.02 -5.40 -0.44
C TYR A 6 -8.10 -6.33 0.36
N LEU A 7 -7.79 -7.49 -0.20
CA LEU A 7 -6.85 -8.44 0.39
C LEU A 7 -5.43 -7.88 0.39
N THR A 8 -4.99 -7.18 -0.67
CA THR A 8 -3.71 -6.48 -0.68
C THR A 8 -3.69 -5.40 0.41
N ALA A 9 -4.73 -4.55 0.48
CA ALA A 9 -4.84 -3.48 1.47
C ALA A 9 -4.77 -4.00 2.92
N PHE A 10 -5.52 -5.06 3.21
CA PHE A 10 -5.52 -5.72 4.52
C PHE A 10 -4.17 -6.34 4.87
N SER A 11 -3.49 -6.92 3.87
CA SER A 11 -2.22 -7.60 4.07
C SER A 11 -1.02 -6.66 4.17
N THR A 12 -1.09 -5.45 3.60
CA THR A 12 0.00 -4.46 3.62
C THR A 12 0.54 -4.14 5.02
N PRO A 13 -0.27 -3.79 6.04
CA PRO A 13 0.25 -3.52 7.38
C PRO A 13 0.73 -4.78 8.10
N LEU A 14 0.30 -5.96 7.66
CA LEU A 14 0.69 -7.25 8.24
C LEU A 14 1.88 -7.89 7.51
N SER A 15 2.49 -7.18 6.56
CA SER A 15 3.59 -7.73 5.79
C SER A 15 4.85 -7.85 6.64
N LEU A 16 5.63 -8.87 6.32
CA LEU A 16 6.90 -9.19 6.95
C LEU A 16 7.99 -9.06 5.91
N ASP A 17 9.11 -8.46 6.29
CA ASP A 17 10.30 -8.40 5.45
C ASP A 17 11.00 -9.76 5.48
N ILE A 18 11.09 -10.44 4.32
CA ILE A 18 11.74 -11.77 4.24
C ILE A 18 13.19 -11.70 4.73
N LYS A 19 13.85 -10.54 4.56
CA LYS A 19 15.25 -10.36 4.93
C LYS A 19 15.51 -10.61 6.43
N GLU A 20 14.54 -10.30 7.29
CA GLU A 20 14.66 -10.51 8.74
C GLU A 20 14.50 -11.99 9.13
N TYR A 21 13.83 -12.78 8.29
CA TYR A 21 13.43 -14.16 8.60
C TYR A 21 14.21 -15.24 7.86
N ILE A 22 14.72 -14.96 6.66
CA ILE A 22 15.49 -15.93 5.87
C ILE A 22 16.82 -15.29 5.44
N PRO A 23 17.84 -15.30 6.32
CA PRO A 23 19.17 -14.77 6.01
C PRO A 23 19.84 -15.50 4.83
N ALA A 24 19.40 -16.73 4.53
CA ALA A 24 19.93 -17.56 3.44
C ALA A 24 19.53 -17.07 2.03
N ILE A 25 18.55 -16.17 1.92
CA ILE A 25 18.15 -15.57 0.64
C ILE A 25 18.79 -14.18 0.55
N GLU A 26 20.08 -14.15 0.24
CA GLU A 26 20.79 -12.89 -0.01
C GLU A 26 20.19 -12.19 -1.25
N GLY A 27 19.66 -10.98 -1.05
CA GLY A 27 19.29 -10.08 -2.16
C GLY A 27 17.83 -10.07 -2.60
N ILE A 28 16.92 -10.77 -1.92
CA ILE A 28 15.46 -10.65 -2.13
C ILE A 28 14.83 -9.93 -0.92
N GLY A 29 14.90 -8.60 -0.92
CA GLY A 29 14.18 -7.75 0.04
C GLY A 29 12.74 -7.55 -0.40
N LEU A 30 11.96 -8.64 -0.45
CA LEU A 30 10.53 -8.58 -0.73
C LEU A 30 9.72 -8.62 0.58
N SER A 31 8.61 -7.89 0.63
CA SER A 31 7.65 -7.95 1.75
C SER A 31 6.52 -8.95 1.47
N LEU A 32 6.43 -10.02 2.26
CA LEU A 32 5.37 -11.04 2.13
C LEU A 32 4.23 -10.80 3.11
N PRO A 33 2.96 -11.00 2.71
CA PRO A 33 2.49 -11.39 1.38
C PRO A 33 2.19 -10.20 0.45
N SER A 34 2.41 -8.96 0.91
CA SER A 34 1.98 -7.73 0.25
C SER A 34 2.52 -7.57 -1.16
N GLU A 35 3.82 -7.73 -1.38
CA GLU A 35 4.42 -7.48 -2.70
C GLU A 35 4.02 -8.50 -3.76
N PRO A 36 4.00 -9.82 -3.51
CA PRO A 36 3.45 -10.78 -4.48
C PRO A 36 2.00 -10.46 -4.86
N LEU A 37 1.19 -10.07 -3.88
CA LEU A 37 -0.20 -9.68 -4.12
C LEU A 37 -0.31 -8.42 -4.98
N MET A 38 0.56 -7.43 -4.75
CA MET A 38 0.63 -6.21 -5.54
C MET A 38 1.10 -6.46 -6.97
N ILE A 39 2.10 -7.32 -7.15
CA ILE A 39 2.56 -7.79 -8.45
C ILE A 39 1.41 -8.46 -9.20
N ALA A 40 0.71 -9.40 -8.56
CA ALA A 40 -0.46 -10.06 -9.14
C ALA A 40 -1.55 -9.06 -9.55
N LEU A 41 -1.83 -8.07 -8.69
CA LEU A 41 -2.82 -7.03 -8.98
C LEU A 41 -2.39 -6.14 -10.15
N ALA A 42 -1.11 -5.77 -10.23
CA ALA A 42 -0.55 -4.99 -11.33
C ALA A 42 -0.70 -5.74 -12.67
N PHE A 43 -0.35 -7.03 -12.72
CA PHE A 43 -0.51 -7.86 -13.92
C PHE A 43 -1.97 -8.00 -14.35
N VAL A 44 -2.88 -8.27 -13.41
CA VAL A 44 -4.33 -8.36 -13.69
C VAL A 44 -4.87 -7.03 -14.22
N PHE A 45 -4.39 -5.90 -13.68
CA PHE A 45 -4.77 -4.58 -14.16
C PHE A 45 -4.26 -4.30 -15.57
N LEU A 46 -3.01 -4.61 -15.87
CA LEU A 46 -2.44 -4.48 -17.22
C LEU A 46 -3.21 -5.34 -18.23
N ALA A 47 -3.46 -6.61 -17.90
CA ALA A 47 -4.24 -7.51 -18.76
C ALA A 47 -5.66 -6.97 -19.04
N ARG A 48 -6.30 -6.36 -18.03
CA ARG A 48 -7.61 -5.73 -18.19
C ARG A 48 -7.57 -4.53 -19.12
N ILE A 49 -6.56 -3.66 -19.02
CA ILE A 49 -6.41 -2.50 -19.91
C ILE A 49 -6.30 -2.99 -21.36
N LEU A 50 -5.44 -3.98 -21.60
CA LEU A 50 -5.23 -4.56 -22.93
C LEU A 50 -6.51 -5.17 -23.51
N TYR A 51 -7.32 -5.85 -22.68
CA TYR A 51 -8.53 -6.53 -23.14
C TYR A 51 -9.74 -5.60 -23.35
N LYS A 52 -9.98 -4.65 -22.43
CA LYS A 52 -11.21 -3.85 -22.45
C LYS A 52 -11.08 -2.48 -23.12
N ASN A 53 -9.86 -1.97 -23.37
CA ASN A 53 -9.54 -0.65 -23.94
C ASN A 53 -10.43 0.53 -23.48
N ASN A 54 -11.05 0.42 -22.31
CA ASN A 54 -12.02 1.37 -21.77
C ASN A 54 -11.42 2.06 -20.54
N TYR A 55 -10.22 2.62 -20.72
CA TYR A 55 -9.62 3.45 -19.68
C TYR A 55 -10.17 4.87 -19.80
N THR A 56 -10.72 5.41 -18.71
CA THR A 56 -11.30 6.75 -18.70
C THR A 56 -10.21 7.77 -19.05
N LEU A 57 -10.31 8.42 -20.22
CA LEU A 57 -9.37 9.46 -20.66
C LEU A 57 -9.19 10.60 -19.65
N LYS A 58 -10.18 10.80 -18.77
CA LYS A 58 -10.20 11.84 -17.74
C LYS A 58 -9.09 11.64 -16.69
N ILE A 59 -8.83 10.40 -16.24
CA ILE A 59 -7.74 10.12 -15.28
C ILE A 59 -6.37 10.27 -15.97
N SER A 60 -6.26 9.86 -17.23
CA SER A 60 -5.00 9.90 -17.98
C SER A 60 -4.46 11.33 -18.17
N LYS A 61 -5.36 12.31 -18.33
CA LYS A 61 -5.00 13.72 -18.52
C LYS A 61 -4.82 14.53 -17.24
N HIS A 62 -4.96 13.92 -16.06
CA HIS A 62 -4.79 14.64 -14.79
C HIS A 62 -3.31 15.03 -14.60
N PRO A 63 -2.99 16.24 -14.13
CA PRO A 63 -1.59 16.69 -13.96
C PRO A 63 -0.78 15.77 -13.05
N ILE A 64 -1.41 15.19 -12.02
CA ILE A 64 -0.76 14.21 -11.13
C ILE A 64 -0.42 12.92 -11.89
N THR A 65 -1.30 12.45 -12.77
CA THR A 65 -1.04 11.27 -13.60
C THR A 65 0.14 11.54 -14.53
N LEU A 66 0.18 12.72 -15.15
CA LEU A 66 1.27 13.11 -16.03
C LEU A 66 2.61 13.21 -15.27
N ALA A 67 2.61 13.78 -14.07
CA ALA A 67 3.79 13.84 -13.21
C ALA A 67 4.29 12.43 -12.82
N MET A 68 3.38 11.52 -12.49
CA MET A 68 3.73 10.13 -12.16
C MET A 68 4.28 9.36 -13.37
N VAL A 69 3.69 9.56 -14.55
CA VAL A 69 4.19 8.96 -15.80
C VAL A 69 5.56 9.53 -16.14
N PHE A 70 5.75 10.85 -16.02
CA PHE A 70 7.05 11.49 -16.21
C PHE A 70 8.10 10.96 -15.24
N TYR A 71 7.76 10.80 -13.95
CA TYR A 71 8.64 10.20 -12.95
C TYR A 71 9.06 8.78 -13.32
N LEU A 72 8.13 7.94 -13.78
CA LEU A 72 8.42 6.56 -14.21
C LEU A 72 9.29 6.51 -15.48
N ILE A 73 9.01 7.37 -16.46
CA ILE A 73 9.81 7.47 -17.69
C ILE A 73 11.23 7.95 -17.35
N TRP A 74 11.34 8.98 -16.52
CA TRP A 74 12.64 9.49 -16.09
C TRP A 74 13.43 8.42 -15.34
N MET A 75 12.78 7.68 -14.44
CA MET A 75 13.40 6.55 -13.75
C MET A 75 13.85 5.45 -14.70
N PHE A 76 13.10 5.19 -15.77
CA PHE A 76 13.51 4.24 -16.80
C PHE A 76 14.79 4.70 -17.50
N ILE A 77 14.85 5.97 -17.90
CA ILE A 77 16.04 6.55 -18.54
C ILE A 77 17.26 6.46 -17.61
N THR A 78 17.12 6.84 -16.35
CA THR A 78 18.23 6.78 -15.38
C THR A 78 18.61 5.36 -15.00
N SER A 79 17.69 4.41 -15.09
CA SER A 79 17.98 2.98 -14.86
C SER A 79 18.87 2.40 -15.97
N VAL A 80 18.71 2.87 -17.21
CA VAL A 80 19.54 2.47 -18.36
C VAL A 80 20.96 3.03 -18.24
N THR A 81 21.11 4.27 -17.75
CA THR A 81 22.42 4.94 -17.62
C THR A 81 23.13 4.67 -16.29
N SER A 82 22.53 3.87 -15.41
CA SER A 82 23.06 3.58 -14.08
C SER A 82 24.31 2.70 -14.12
N SER A 83 25.21 2.90 -13.15
CA SER A 83 26.40 2.06 -12.95
C SER A 83 26.05 0.60 -12.63
N ILE A 84 24.87 0.35 -12.05
CA ILE A 84 24.36 -1.00 -11.74
C ILE A 84 22.93 -1.14 -12.29
N PRO A 85 22.77 -1.38 -13.61
CA PRO A 85 21.47 -1.41 -14.26
C PRO A 85 20.53 -2.45 -13.65
N LEU A 86 21.04 -3.63 -13.30
CA LEU A 86 20.22 -4.72 -12.75
C LEU A 86 19.49 -4.31 -11.45
N VAL A 87 20.17 -3.60 -10.55
CA VAL A 87 19.57 -3.12 -9.29
C VAL A 87 18.57 -2.00 -9.58
N SER A 88 18.90 -1.14 -10.54
CA SER A 88 18.05 -0.02 -10.94
C SER A 88 16.74 -0.51 -11.58
N PHE A 89 16.80 -1.54 -12.42
CA PHE A 89 15.62 -2.19 -12.99
C PHE A 89 14.77 -2.91 -11.95
N LYS A 90 15.39 -3.55 -10.94
CA LYS A 90 14.65 -4.12 -9.79
C LYS A 90 13.90 -3.02 -9.04
N PHE A 91 14.55 -1.88 -8.78
CA PHE A 91 13.91 -0.74 -8.13
C PHE A 91 12.75 -0.16 -8.96
N LEU A 92 12.94 -0.02 -10.29
CA LEU A 92 11.90 0.41 -11.21
C LEU A 92 10.71 -0.55 -11.22
N ALA A 93 10.97 -1.87 -11.26
CA ALA A 93 9.93 -2.88 -11.17
C ALA A 93 9.14 -2.75 -9.87
N SER A 94 9.84 -2.53 -8.74
CA SER A 94 9.20 -2.18 -7.48
C SER A 94 8.27 -0.98 -7.62
N LYS A 95 8.75 0.14 -8.15
CA LYS A 95 7.90 1.32 -8.33
C LYS A 95 6.69 1.06 -9.22
N LEU A 96 6.79 0.25 -10.26
CA LEU A 96 5.66 -0.11 -11.12
C LEU A 96 4.57 -0.89 -10.36
N TRP A 97 4.93 -1.98 -9.67
CA TRP A 97 3.91 -2.77 -8.95
C TRP A 97 3.38 -2.08 -7.70
N PHE A 98 3.99 -0.98 -7.23
CA PHE A 98 3.40 -0.09 -6.23
C PHE A 98 2.44 0.95 -6.86
N ILE A 99 2.88 1.65 -7.89
CA ILE A 99 2.11 2.77 -8.49
C ILE A 99 0.90 2.26 -9.26
N ILE A 100 1.03 1.18 -10.02
CA ILE A 100 -0.07 0.64 -10.84
C ILE A 100 -1.32 0.30 -10.00
N PRO A 101 -1.24 -0.57 -8.97
CA PRO A 101 -2.42 -0.91 -8.19
C PRO A 101 -2.92 0.23 -7.29
N PHE A 102 -2.04 1.01 -6.67
CA PHE A 102 -2.50 2.01 -5.70
C PHE A 102 -2.92 3.34 -6.32
N TYR A 103 -2.34 3.76 -7.44
CA TYR A 103 -2.75 4.99 -8.11
C TYR A 103 -3.85 4.72 -9.16
N PHE A 104 -3.54 3.89 -10.15
CA PHE A 104 -4.44 3.70 -11.30
C PHE A 104 -5.65 2.83 -10.97
N PHE A 105 -5.48 1.75 -10.19
CA PHE A 105 -6.61 0.90 -9.85
C PHE A 105 -7.50 1.50 -8.75
N LEU A 106 -6.92 2.15 -7.73
CA LEU A 106 -7.71 2.86 -6.71
C LEU A 106 -8.49 4.05 -7.29
N SER A 107 -7.89 4.86 -8.17
CA SER A 107 -8.61 5.97 -8.82
C SER A 107 -9.81 5.47 -9.63
N GLN A 108 -9.67 4.35 -10.34
CA GLN A 108 -10.79 3.72 -11.05
C GLN A 108 -11.88 3.20 -10.10
N LEU A 109 -11.50 2.70 -8.92
CA LEU A 109 -12.46 2.25 -7.91
C LEU A 109 -13.27 3.43 -7.36
N ILE A 110 -12.60 4.55 -7.08
CA ILE A 110 -13.21 5.79 -6.60
C ILE A 110 -14.19 6.35 -7.63
N GLU A 111 -13.82 6.42 -8.91
CA GLU A 111 -14.70 6.91 -9.98
C GLU A 111 -15.98 6.07 -10.13
N LYS A 112 -15.89 4.75 -9.92
CA LYS A 112 -17.03 3.85 -10.15
C LYS A 112 -18.01 3.84 -8.99
N LYS A 113 -17.52 3.66 -7.76
CA LYS A 113 -18.36 3.56 -6.56
C LYS A 113 -17.59 4.03 -5.34
N TYR A 114 -17.97 5.20 -4.83
CA TYR A 114 -17.38 5.78 -3.62
C TYR A 114 -17.36 4.84 -2.41
N GLN A 115 -18.45 4.07 -2.19
CA GLN A 115 -18.54 3.06 -1.13
C GLN A 115 -17.42 2.01 -1.17
N ARG A 116 -16.97 1.62 -2.36
CA ARG A 116 -15.90 0.64 -2.53
C ARG A 116 -14.54 1.17 -2.10
N SER A 117 -14.32 2.48 -2.22
CA SER A 117 -13.12 3.13 -1.71
C SER A 117 -13.12 3.18 -0.19
N ILE A 118 -14.27 3.45 0.43
CA ILE A 118 -14.43 3.36 1.89
C ILE A 118 -14.03 1.95 2.38
N THR A 119 -14.55 0.89 1.75
CA THR A 119 -14.17 -0.49 2.08
C THR A 119 -12.66 -0.76 1.96
N PHE A 120 -11.98 -0.15 0.99
CA PHE A 120 -10.52 -0.26 0.85
C PHE A 120 -9.78 0.32 2.07
N PHE A 121 -10.15 1.53 2.49
CA PHE A 121 -9.53 2.16 3.66
C PHE A 121 -9.86 1.43 4.95
N PHE A 122 -11.07 0.89 5.10
CA PHE A 122 -11.42 0.03 6.23
C PHE A 122 -10.64 -1.28 6.22
N ALA A 123 -10.42 -1.91 5.06
CA ALA A 123 -9.63 -3.14 4.96
C ALA A 123 -8.19 -2.91 5.44
N TYR A 124 -7.57 -1.80 5.02
CA TYR A 124 -6.25 -1.41 5.52
C TYR A 124 -6.28 -1.11 7.02
N ALA A 125 -7.25 -0.32 7.49
CA ALA A 125 -7.39 0.02 8.90
C ALA A 125 -7.57 -1.23 9.79
N LEU A 126 -8.29 -2.25 9.31
CA LEU A 126 -8.45 -3.52 10.00
C LEU A 126 -7.10 -4.24 10.14
N GLY A 127 -6.32 -4.33 9.07
CA GLY A 127 -4.97 -4.89 9.12
C GLY A 127 -4.05 -4.12 10.09
N LEU A 128 -4.09 -2.79 10.03
CA LEU A 128 -3.31 -1.93 10.93
C LEU A 128 -3.75 -2.09 12.39
N SER A 129 -5.05 -2.23 12.66
CA SER A 129 -5.56 -2.40 14.02
C SER A 129 -5.02 -3.67 14.69
N ILE A 130 -4.81 -4.76 13.93
CA ILE A 130 -4.20 -5.99 14.44
C ILE A 130 -2.76 -5.72 14.88
N VAL A 131 -2.00 -4.96 14.09
CA VAL A 131 -0.63 -4.56 14.45
C VAL A 131 -0.65 -3.70 15.70
N VAL A 132 -1.51 -2.68 15.77
CA VAL A 132 -1.63 -1.80 16.94
C VAL A 132 -1.92 -2.61 18.19
N VAL A 133 -2.91 -3.50 18.15
CA VAL A 133 -3.27 -4.37 19.29
C VAL A 133 -2.08 -5.22 19.73
N LYS A 134 -1.37 -5.87 18.79
CA LYS A 134 -0.18 -6.67 19.12
C LYS A 134 0.93 -5.84 19.74
N THR A 135 1.20 -4.66 19.19
CA THR A 135 2.22 -3.73 19.68
C THR A 135 1.87 -3.23 21.08
N THR A 136 0.60 -2.88 21.33
CA THR A 136 0.11 -2.49 22.65
C THR A 136 0.24 -3.62 23.68
N PHE A 137 -0.12 -4.86 23.31
CA PHE A 137 0.07 -6.00 24.21
C PHE A 137 1.54 -6.21 24.59
N LYS A 138 2.48 -6.07 23.64
CA LYS A 138 3.92 -6.14 23.93
C LYS A 138 4.36 -5.02 24.88
N HIS A 139 3.84 -3.80 24.69
CA HIS A 139 4.19 -2.66 25.55
C HIS A 139 3.78 -2.91 27.00
N ILE A 140 2.59 -3.48 27.22
CA ILE A 140 2.10 -3.82 28.55
C ILE A 140 2.99 -4.87 29.22
N GLN A 141 3.52 -5.83 28.46
CA GLN A 141 4.38 -6.90 29.00
C GLN A 141 5.80 -6.44 29.35
N LEU A 142 6.35 -5.47 28.60
CA LEU A 142 7.77 -5.09 28.69
C LEU A 142 8.05 -3.89 29.61
N GLY A 143 7.02 -3.16 30.05
CA GLY A 143 7.07 -2.16 31.14
C GLY A 143 7.80 -0.84 30.81
N ASP A 144 8.96 -0.89 30.15
CA ASP A 144 9.79 0.26 29.80
C ASP A 144 9.43 0.80 28.41
N VAL A 145 8.43 1.68 28.33
CA VAL A 145 7.90 2.22 27.06
C VAL A 145 8.98 2.89 26.21
N GLU A 146 9.89 3.64 26.81
CA GLU A 146 10.91 4.42 26.09
C GLU A 146 12.00 3.53 25.45
N LYS A 147 12.53 2.53 26.17
CA LYS A 147 13.60 1.66 25.65
C LYS A 147 13.11 0.66 24.60
N VAL A 148 11.83 0.34 24.64
CA VAL A 148 11.24 -0.74 23.84
C VAL A 148 10.57 -0.18 22.58
N SER A 149 10.19 1.10 22.56
CA SER A 149 9.50 1.75 21.43
C SER A 149 10.22 1.63 20.09
N HIS A 150 11.55 1.56 20.06
CA HIS A 150 12.31 1.50 18.80
C HIS A 150 12.26 0.17 18.06
N TRP A 151 11.76 -0.91 18.68
CA TRP A 151 11.76 -2.25 18.07
C TRP A 151 10.49 -3.05 18.33
N ILE A 152 9.58 -2.53 19.15
CA ILE A 152 8.37 -3.25 19.58
C ILE A 152 7.38 -3.56 18.46
N MET A 153 7.41 -2.74 17.41
CA MET A 153 6.61 -2.90 16.21
C MET A 153 7.18 -3.94 15.24
N SER A 154 8.39 -4.46 15.49
CA SER A 154 8.88 -5.67 14.82
C SER A 154 7.93 -6.83 15.17
N PRO A 155 7.57 -7.66 14.18
CA PRO A 155 8.20 -7.79 12.86
C PRO A 155 7.46 -7.13 11.70
N TYR A 156 6.44 -6.33 11.99
CA TYR A 156 5.57 -5.74 10.96
C TYR A 156 6.11 -4.41 10.44
N TYR A 157 6.78 -3.65 11.30
CA TYR A 157 7.40 -2.39 10.93
C TYR A 157 8.85 -2.38 11.40
N ASN A 158 9.76 -2.09 10.47
CA ASN A 158 11.20 -2.03 10.73
C ASN A 158 11.61 -0.72 11.43
N ASP A 159 10.76 0.31 11.37
CA ASP A 159 11.03 1.64 11.92
C ASP A 159 9.79 2.23 12.61
N HIS A 160 10.01 2.80 13.80
CA HIS A 160 8.96 3.40 14.63
C HIS A 160 8.39 4.66 13.96
N THR A 161 9.22 5.39 13.21
CA THR A 161 8.77 6.59 12.47
C THR A 161 7.78 6.22 11.37
N ALA A 162 8.09 5.17 10.59
CA ALA A 162 7.19 4.66 9.57
C ALA A 162 5.85 4.17 10.16
N TYR A 163 5.90 3.42 11.27
CA TYR A 163 4.70 2.99 11.98
C TYR A 163 3.85 4.17 12.48
N GLY A 164 4.48 5.13 13.17
CA GLY A 164 3.80 6.32 13.68
C GLY A 164 3.19 7.19 12.59
N ALA A 165 3.89 7.36 11.46
CA ALA A 165 3.39 8.12 10.32
C ALA A 165 2.13 7.46 9.72
N VAL A 166 2.15 6.14 9.50
CA VAL A 166 1.00 5.40 8.98
C VAL A 166 -0.19 5.51 9.95
N LEU A 167 0.05 5.34 11.26
CA LEU A 167 -1.00 5.45 12.27
C LEU A 167 -1.63 6.85 12.25
N ALA A 168 -0.82 7.91 12.22
CA ALA A 168 -1.30 9.29 12.16
C ALA A 168 -2.14 9.55 10.90
N PHE A 169 -1.68 9.10 9.73
CA PHE A 169 -2.43 9.25 8.49
C PHE A 169 -3.78 8.52 8.54
N PHE A 170 -3.80 7.28 9.04
CA PHE A 170 -5.04 6.49 9.08
C PHE A 170 -6.03 7.00 10.11
N VAL A 171 -5.57 7.51 11.27
CA VAL A 171 -6.46 8.17 12.23
C VAL A 171 -7.13 9.39 11.59
N CYS A 172 -6.38 10.22 10.89
CA CYS A 172 -6.94 11.38 10.17
C CYS A 172 -7.94 10.95 9.09
N VAL A 173 -7.59 9.96 8.25
CA VAL A 173 -8.46 9.47 7.17
C VAL A 173 -9.76 8.89 7.72
N LEU A 174 -9.69 8.03 8.75
CA LEU A 174 -10.88 7.44 9.37
C LEU A 174 -11.73 8.50 10.08
N GLY A 175 -11.10 9.46 10.76
CA GLY A 175 -11.78 10.59 11.36
C GLY A 175 -12.58 11.39 10.32
N CYS A 176 -11.94 11.75 9.20
CA CYS A 176 -12.62 12.41 8.08
C CYS A 176 -13.77 11.57 7.50
N MET A 177 -13.63 10.24 7.43
CA MET A 177 -14.69 9.35 6.93
C MET A 177 -15.95 9.37 7.79
N LEU A 178 -15.85 9.54 9.10
CA LEU A 178 -17.02 9.61 9.99
C LEU A 178 -17.94 10.79 9.69
N PHE A 179 -17.39 11.90 9.17
CA PHE A 179 -18.15 13.09 8.79
C PHE A 179 -18.84 12.97 7.43
N ILE A 180 -18.71 11.84 6.74
CA ILE A 180 -19.26 11.67 5.40
C ILE A 180 -20.74 11.26 5.51
N PRO A 181 -21.68 12.09 5.03
CA PRO A 181 -23.11 11.95 5.30
C PRO A 181 -23.71 10.64 4.76
N ILE A 182 -23.04 9.99 3.82
CA ILE A 182 -23.39 8.66 3.28
C ILE A 182 -23.29 7.54 4.32
N LEU A 183 -22.40 7.64 5.33
CA LEU A 183 -22.34 6.68 6.44
C LEU A 183 -23.31 7.03 7.57
N SER A 184 -23.72 8.30 7.68
CA SER A 184 -24.65 8.79 8.70
C SER A 184 -26.12 8.49 8.37
N LYS A 185 -26.49 8.50 7.08
CA LYS A 185 -27.90 8.36 6.64
C LYS A 185 -28.52 6.96 6.78
N ASN A 186 -27.77 5.93 7.19
CA ASN A 186 -28.29 4.57 7.30
C ASN A 186 -28.82 4.22 8.70
N LYS A 187 -29.14 5.21 9.54
CA LYS A 187 -29.70 4.99 10.89
C LYS A 187 -31.22 5.17 11.02
N ASN A 188 -31.91 5.62 9.98
CA ASN A 188 -33.37 5.82 10.01
C ASN A 188 -34.02 5.22 8.76
N CYS A 189 -34.24 3.90 8.76
CA CYS A 189 -35.29 3.21 8.01
C CYS A 189 -35.74 2.03 8.87
#